data_AF-A0AAV0E4Q1-F1
#
_entry.id   AF-A0AAV0E4Q1-F1
#
_cell.length_a   1.000
_cell.length_b   1.000
_cell.length_c   1.000
_cell.angle_alpha   90.00
_cell.angle_beta   90.00
_cell.angle_gamma   90.00
#
_symmetry.space_group_name_H-M   'P 1'
#
loop_
_entity.id
_entity.type
_entity.pdbx_description
1 polymer ?
#
loop_
_entity_poly.entity_id
_entity_poly.type
_entity_poly.pdbx_seq_one_letter_code
_entity_poly.pdbx_strand_id
1 'polypeptide(L)' 'MMDLDQALRMDPPGAPNDESTVEQKRSYEQWERSNRMCLMVIKNSISVAIRGAIPDSENAKTYLEYVEEQFKGTSKA' A
#
# COMPACT_ATOMS: atom_id res chain seq x y z
N MET A 1 5.94 12.11 -14.42
CA MET A 1 5.01 10.97 -14.26
C MET A 1 5.10 10.57 -12.80
N MET A 2 3.99 10.48 -12.06
CA MET A 2 4.05 9.99 -10.67
C MET A 2 4.25 8.47 -10.75
N ASP A 3 5.33 7.97 -10.17
CA ASP A 3 5.55 6.53 -10.04
C ASP A 3 4.56 5.99 -9.01
N LEU A 4 3.37 5.63 -9.49
CA LEU A 4 2.24 5.27 -8.64
C LEU A 4 2.50 4.02 -7.83
N ASP A 5 3.32 3.09 -8.33
CA ASP A 5 3.60 1.81 -7.70
C ASP A 5 4.89 1.80 -6.85
N GLN A 6 5.48 2.97 -6.61
CA GLN A 6 6.67 3.10 -5.77
C GLN A 6 6.47 2.47 -4.38
N ALA A 7 5.31 2.65 -3.77
CA ALA A 7 4.97 2.08 -2.46
C ALA A 7 4.79 0.54 -2.47
N LEU A 8 4.60 -0.07 -3.65
CA LEU A 8 4.54 -1.53 -3.77
C LEU A 8 5.94 -2.14 -3.94
N ARG A 9 6.89 -1.39 -4.50
CA ARG A 9 8.27 -1.86 -4.76
C ARG A 9 9.24 -1.55 -3.63
N MET A 10 9.05 -0.44 -2.92
CA MET A 10 9.96 0.04 -1.89
C MET A 10 9.32 -0.04 -0.52
N ASP A 11 10.11 -0.42 0.49
CA ASP A 11 9.67 -0.39 1.87
C ASP A 11 9.40 1.05 2.34
N PRO A 12 8.56 1.24 3.37
CA PRO A 12 8.23 2.56 3.89
C PRO A 12 9.50 3.31 4.29
N PRO A 13 9.72 4.54 3.79
CA PRO A 13 10.77 5.38 4.34
C PRO A 13 10.45 5.67 5.81
N GLY A 14 11.50 5.83 6.62
CA GLY A 14 11.34 6.24 8.01
C GLY A 14 10.57 7.55 8.08
N ALA A 15 9.68 7.68 9.07
CA ALA A 15 8.92 8.89 9.28
C ALA A 15 9.88 10.09 9.45
N PRO A 16 9.68 11.19 8.71
CA PRO A 16 10.54 12.35 8.83
C PRO A 16 10.39 12.96 10.22
N ASN A 17 11.52 13.41 10.77
CA ASN A 17 11.61 14.14 12.02
C ASN A 17 12.14 15.57 11.77
N ASP A 18 12.33 16.34 12.85
CA ASP A 18 12.80 17.73 12.75
C ASP A 18 14.20 17.84 12.13
N GLU A 19 15.03 16.81 12.26
CA GLU A 19 16.38 16.72 11.70
C GLU A 19 16.40 16.28 10.23
N SER A 20 15.26 15.82 9.69
CA SER A 20 15.20 15.28 8.34
C SER A 20 15.40 16.38 7.28
N THR A 21 16.21 16.08 6.27
CA THR A 21 16.45 17.01 5.16
C THR A 21 15.19 17.21 4.32
N VAL A 22 15.19 18.27 3.52
CA VAL A 22 14.08 18.58 2.59
C VAL A 22 13.85 17.41 1.62
N GLU A 23 14.91 16.75 1.17
CA GLU A 23 14.86 15.61 0.27
C GLU A 23 14.27 14.37 0.95
N GLN A 24 14.61 14.12 2.22
CA GLN A 24 14.02 13.03 3.00
C GLN A 24 12.52 13.24 3.21
N LYS A 25 12.12 14.46 3.59
CA LYS A 25 10.70 14.85 3.73
C LYS A 25 9.94 14.68 2.42
N ARG A 26 10.50 15.19 1.31
CA ARG A 26 9.91 15.03 -0.03
C ARG A 26 9.77 13.56 -0.43
N SER A 27 10.79 12.75 -0.15
CA SER A 27 10.76 11.31 -0.48
C SER A 27 9.67 10.58 0.30
N TYR A 28 9.52 10.92 1.59
CA TYR A 28 8.43 10.39 2.42
C TYR A 28 7.05 10.80 1.88
N GLU A 29 6.83 12.08 1.59
CA GLU A 29 5.56 12.57 1.03
C GLU A 29 5.22 11.92 -0.32
N GLN A 30 6.23 11.73 -1.18
CA GLN A 30 6.04 11.06 -2.46
C GLN A 30 5.65 9.59 -2.28
N TRP A 31 6.31 8.89 -1.35
CA TRP A 31 5.97 7.51 -1.02
C TRP A 31 4.58 7.40 -0.39
N GLU A 32 4.23 8.29 0.55
CA GLU A 32 2.93 8.32 1.23
C GLU A 32 1.79 8.56 0.23
N ARG A 33 1.98 9.45 -0.73
CA ARG A 33 1.05 9.66 -1.83
C ARG A 33 0.89 8.43 -2.72
N SER A 34 1.99 7.80 -3.12
CA SER A 34 1.96 6.55 -3.89
C SER A 34 1.21 5.45 -3.12
N ASN A 35 1.51 5.29 -1.83
CA ASN A 35 0.88 4.33 -0.93
C ASN A 35 -0.64 4.53 -0.86
N ARG A 36 -1.10 5.77 -0.62
CA ARG A 36 -2.52 6.10 -0.57
C ARG A 36 -3.23 5.82 -1.90
N MET A 37 -2.58 6.14 -3.02
CA MET A 37 -3.14 5.87 -4.35
C MET A 37 -3.24 4.37 -4.64
N CYS A 38 -2.20 3.59 -4.34
CA CYS A 38 -2.23 2.14 -4.47
C CYS A 38 -3.33 1.51 -3.60
N LEU A 39 -3.46 1.90 -2.34
CA LEU A 39 -4.54 1.42 -1.47
C LEU A 39 -5.93 1.68 -2.06
N MET A 40 -6.16 2.89 -2.57
CA MET A 40 -7.43 3.24 -3.20
C MET A 40 -7.71 2.37 -4.43
N VAL A 41 -6.70 2.14 -5.28
CA VAL A 41 -6.83 1.29 -6.47
C VAL A 41 -7.11 -0.16 -6.07
N ILE A 42 -6.32 -0.74 -5.16
CA ILE A 42 -6.48 -2.13 -4.72
C ILE A 42 -7.88 -2.32 -4.11
N LYS A 43 -8.25 -1.48 -3.13
CA LYS A 43 -9.57 -1.55 -2.48
C LYS A 43 -10.69 -1.46 -3.52
N ASN A 44 -10.62 -0.54 -4.49
CA ASN A 44 -11.65 -0.36 -5.52
C ASN A 44 -11.66 -1.44 -6.60
N SER A 45 -10.56 -2.17 -6.78
CA SER A 45 -10.47 -3.28 -7.74
C SER A 45 -11.09 -4.59 -7.23
N ILE A 46 -11.31 -4.71 -5.92
CA ILE A 46 -11.92 -5.90 -5.30
C ILE A 46 -13.37 -5.65 -4.87
N SER A 47 -14.17 -6.71 -4.86
CA SER A 47 -15.57 -6.63 -4.44
C SER A 47 -15.70 -6.27 -2.96
N VAL A 48 -16.81 -5.64 -2.58
CA VAL A 48 -17.08 -5.25 -1.18
C VAL A 48 -17.08 -6.47 -0.25
N ALA A 49 -17.57 -7.63 -0.72
CA ALA A 49 -17.56 -8.86 0.06
C ALA A 49 -16.13 -9.32 0.41
N ILE A 50 -15.21 -9.26 -0.56
CA ILE A 50 -13.80 -9.60 -0.36
C ILE A 50 -13.12 -8.55 0.52
N ARG A 51 -13.40 -7.27 0.26
CA ARG A 51 -12.87 -6.16 1.06
C ARG A 51 -13.23 -6.30 2.54
N GLY A 52 -14.44 -6.76 2.85
CA GLY A 52 -14.89 -7.00 4.24
C GLY A 52 -14.25 -8.20 4.92
N ALA A 53 -13.66 -9.13 4.17
CA ALA A 53 -12.95 -10.30 4.69
C ALA A 53 -11.46 -10.04 4.93
N ILE A 54 -10.91 -8.94 4.40
CA ILE A 54 -9.49 -8.59 4.50
C ILE A 54 -9.27 -7.62 5.67
N PRO A 55 -8.31 -7.87 6.58
CA PRO A 55 -7.90 -6.90 7.59
C PRO A 55 -7.49 -5.57 6.95
N ASP A 56 -7.90 -4.44 7.54
CA ASP A 56 -7.51 -3.14 7.01
C ASP A 56 -6.01 -2.86 7.26
N SER A 57 -5.40 -2.04 6.40
CA SER A 57 -4.01 -1.62 6.52
C SER A 57 -3.80 -0.25 5.90
N GLU A 58 -2.96 0.55 6.55
CA GLU A 58 -2.48 1.84 6.05
C GLU A 58 -1.33 1.68 5.05
N ASN A 59 -0.81 0.47 4.86
CA ASN A 59 0.25 0.17 3.90
C ASN A 59 -0.31 -0.64 2.73
N ALA A 60 -0.12 -0.14 1.50
CA ALA A 60 -0.61 -0.74 0.27
C ALA A 60 -0.02 -2.13 0.00
N LYS A 61 1.27 -2.32 0.26
CA LYS A 61 1.99 -3.58 0.06
C LYS A 61 1.46 -4.64 1.03
N THR A 62 1.32 -4.30 2.31
CA THR A 62 0.73 -5.18 3.32
C THR A 62 -0.73 -5.52 3.01
N TYR A 63 -1.53 -4.54 2.57
CA TYR A 63 -2.92 -4.80 2.17
C TYR A 63 -2.98 -5.76 0.98
N LEU A 64 -2.09 -5.59 -0.01
CA LEU A 64 -1.98 -6.47 -1.17
C LEU A 64 -1.60 -7.90 -0.75
N GLU A 65 -0.69 -8.06 0.20
CA GLU A 65 -0.32 -9.37 0.76
C GLU A 65 -1.54 -10.07 1.38
N TYR A 66 -2.38 -9.36 2.16
CA TYR A 66 -3.62 -9.93 2.69
C TYR A 66 -4.63 -10.30 1.60
N VAL A 67 -4.73 -9.48 0.55
CA VAL A 67 -5.54 -9.82 -0.63
C VAL A 67 -5.05 -11.15 -1.22
N GLU A 68 -3.74 -11.26 -1.50
CA GLU A 68 -3.16 -12.48 -2.04
C GLU A 68 -3.40 -13.70 -1.15
N GLU A 69 -3.23 -13.57 0.17
CA GLU A 69 -3.47 -14.66 1.14
C GLU A 69 -4.91 -15.17 1.11
N GLN A 70 -5.90 -14.27 1.00
CA GLN A 70 -7.31 -14.68 0.86
C GLN A 70 -7.54 -15.54 -0.37
N PHE A 71 -6.83 -15.28 -1.48
CA PHE A 71 -6.96 -16.09 -2.69
C PHE A 71 -6.10 -17.35 -2.67
N LYS A 72 -4.92 -17.33 -2.03
CA LYS A 72 -4.04 -18.50 -1.87
C LYS A 72 -4.72 -19.66 -1.12
N GLY A 73 -5.64 -19.36 -0.20
CA GLY A 73 -6.44 -20.35 0.55
C GLY A 73 -7.64 -20.95 -0.20
N THR A 74 -8.03 -20.40 -1.36
CA THR A 74 -9.25 -20.83 -2.09
C THR A 74 -9.04 -21.95 -3.10
N SER A 75 -7.85 -22.54 -3.18
CA SER A 75 -7.64 -23.74 -4.00
C SER A 75 -8.27 -24.97 -3.33
N LYS A 76 -9.57 -25.17 -3.56
CA LYS A 76 -10.18 -26.49 -3.56
C LYS A 76 -10.81 -26.72 -4.93
N ALA A 77 -10.04 -27.36 -5.81
CA ALA A 77 -10.54 -28.13 -6.94
C ALA A 77 -9.99 -29.56 -6.78
#